data_AF-A0A6A3EET4-F1
#
_entry.id   AF-A0A6A3EET4-F1
#
_cell.length_a   1.000
_cell.length_b   1.000
_cell.length_c   1.000
_cell.angle_alpha   90.00
_cell.angle_beta   90.00
_cell.angle_gamma   90.00
#
_symmetry.space_group_name_H-M   'P 1'
#
loop_
_entity.id
_entity.type
_entity.pdbx_description
1 polymer ?
#
loop_
_entity_poly.entity_id
_entity_poly.type
_entity_poly.pdbx_seq_one_letter_code
_entity_poly.pdbx_strand_id
1 'polypeptide(L)'
;DTHTVRNYLAHRLEEVQALPADGYSVTTHNELATYVRKVFAAADNFDDWQPWDDSTLARLLDEMEKRMGAFKESVAQLKRCKAISDWRKEMTASAFVPSLDLVSMPPKTDVRVVPTSAGCGSPAELKALAKFGIQTWSKLRMDTSSQDEQRQKYFQPLLEATTKFYEALAATSCRAVKPGGASQCNRNLRMLSRLCDGASITSTKCAQLEKLLYYVRLAMHKHAELRIKAIKLVYDLLKLFPPSKRPDFGYP
;
A
#
# COMPACT_ATOMS: atom_id res chain seq x y z
N ASP A 1 -17.63 1.71 -26.94
CA ASP A 1 -18.18 0.59 -26.16
C ASP A 1 -17.25 0.26 -24.99
N THR A 2 -17.76 0.39 -23.77
CA THR A 2 -17.06 0.15 -22.50
C THR A 2 -16.55 -1.29 -22.40
N HIS A 3 -17.31 -2.27 -22.89
CA HIS A 3 -16.92 -3.68 -22.81
C HIS A 3 -15.64 -3.95 -23.61
N THR A 4 -15.58 -3.42 -24.84
CA THR A 4 -14.39 -3.49 -25.70
C THR A 4 -13.14 -2.91 -25.01
N VAL A 5 -13.26 -1.76 -24.32
CA VAL A 5 -12.14 -1.14 -23.59
C VAL A 5 -11.64 -2.04 -22.46
N ARG A 6 -12.55 -2.58 -21.65
CA ARG A 6 -12.20 -3.44 -20.51
C ARG A 6 -11.57 -4.77 -20.95
N ASN A 7 -12.07 -5.38 -22.01
CA ASN A 7 -11.48 -6.60 -22.58
C ASN A 7 -10.06 -6.33 -23.10
N TYR A 8 -9.85 -5.19 -23.75
CA TYR A 8 -8.52 -4.82 -24.23
C TYR A 8 -7.55 -4.55 -23.06
N LEU A 9 -8.00 -3.90 -21.98
CA LEU A 9 -7.19 -3.72 -20.76
C LEU A 9 -6.78 -5.06 -20.15
N ALA A 10 -7.71 -6.02 -20.04
CA ALA A 10 -7.43 -7.36 -19.53
C ALA A 10 -6.40 -8.08 -20.40
N HIS A 11 -6.60 -8.08 -21.71
CA HIS A 11 -5.65 -8.67 -22.66
C HIS A 11 -4.26 -8.05 -22.55
N ARG A 12 -4.16 -6.72 -22.51
CA ARG A 12 -2.87 -6.03 -22.35
C ARG A 12 -2.19 -6.35 -21.01
N LEU A 13 -2.96 -6.49 -19.94
CA LEU A 13 -2.42 -6.90 -18.64
C LEU A 13 -1.81 -8.31 -18.72
N GLU A 14 -2.53 -9.26 -19.31
CA GLU A 14 -2.07 -10.64 -19.48
C GLU A 14 -0.81 -10.71 -20.35
N GLU A 15 -0.79 -10.00 -21.49
CA GLU A 15 0.38 -9.93 -22.36
C GLU A 15 1.61 -9.40 -21.61
N VAL A 16 1.48 -8.27 -20.90
CA VAL A 16 2.61 -7.68 -20.18
C VAL A 16 3.09 -8.59 -19.05
N GLN A 17 2.18 -9.27 -18.36
CA GLN A 17 2.53 -10.23 -17.31
C GLN A 17 3.27 -11.45 -17.87
N ALA A 18 2.92 -11.91 -19.06
CA ALA A 18 3.57 -13.03 -19.73
C ALA A 18 4.98 -12.69 -20.27
N LEU A 19 5.32 -11.41 -20.43
CA LEU A 19 6.64 -11.01 -20.91
C LEU A 19 7.75 -11.40 -19.89
N PRO A 20 8.93 -11.83 -20.36
CA PRO A 20 10.12 -11.91 -19.53
C PRO A 20 10.55 -10.51 -19.06
N ALA A 21 11.40 -10.43 -18.02
CA ALA A 21 11.74 -9.16 -17.38
C ALA A 21 12.37 -8.13 -18.34
N ASP A 22 13.16 -8.59 -19.31
CA ASP A 22 13.79 -7.82 -20.38
C ASP A 22 12.92 -7.64 -21.64
N GLY A 23 11.79 -8.35 -21.72
CA GLY A 23 10.86 -8.29 -22.86
C GLY A 23 10.01 -7.03 -22.92
N TYR A 24 10.00 -6.20 -21.87
CA TYR A 24 9.22 -4.97 -21.82
C TYR A 24 9.97 -3.81 -22.50
N SER A 25 9.58 -3.52 -23.75
CA SER A 25 10.25 -2.53 -24.59
C SER A 25 9.70 -1.11 -24.42
N VAL A 26 10.47 -0.11 -24.86
CA VAL A 26 10.02 1.29 -24.93
C VAL A 26 8.79 1.44 -25.84
N THR A 27 8.73 0.69 -26.93
CA THR A 27 7.59 0.71 -27.87
C THR A 27 6.33 0.22 -27.17
N THR A 28 6.40 -0.95 -26.53
CA THR A 28 5.30 -1.53 -25.74
C THR A 28 4.82 -0.56 -24.66
N HIS A 29 5.75 0.10 -23.96
CA HIS A 29 5.40 1.10 -22.96
C HIS A 29 4.64 2.29 -23.57
N ASN A 30 5.14 2.85 -24.68
CA ASN A 30 4.53 4.02 -25.31
C ASN A 30 3.13 3.73 -25.87
N GLU A 31 2.92 2.53 -26.41
CA GLU A 31 1.60 2.07 -26.87
C GLU A 31 0.60 1.99 -25.70
N LEU A 32 1.00 1.33 -24.61
CA LEU A 32 0.18 1.23 -23.39
C LEU A 32 -0.09 2.61 -22.78
N ALA A 33 0.94 3.44 -22.64
CA ALA A 33 0.82 4.79 -22.10
C ALA A 33 -0.13 5.66 -22.95
N THR A 34 -0.08 5.52 -24.27
CA THR A 34 -1.01 6.21 -25.18
C THR A 34 -2.44 5.72 -24.98
N TYR A 35 -2.63 4.41 -24.84
CA TYR A 35 -3.94 3.82 -24.60
C TYR A 35 -4.53 4.24 -23.25
N VAL A 36 -3.76 4.11 -22.17
CA VAL A 36 -4.15 4.55 -20.81
C VAL A 36 -4.55 6.03 -20.82
N ARG A 37 -3.74 6.89 -21.47
CA ARG A 37 -4.09 8.31 -21.59
C ARG A 37 -5.44 8.53 -22.27
N LYS A 38 -5.75 7.78 -23.34
CA LYS A 38 -7.05 7.86 -24.02
C LYS A 38 -8.19 7.40 -23.12
N VAL A 39 -7.98 6.35 -22.32
CA VAL A 39 -8.97 5.85 -21.36
C VAL A 39 -9.31 6.94 -20.33
N PHE A 40 -8.31 7.55 -19.69
CA PHE A 40 -8.55 8.64 -18.74
C PHE A 40 -9.18 9.87 -19.41
N ALA A 41 -8.73 10.24 -20.61
CA ALA A 41 -9.28 11.40 -21.34
C ALA A 41 -10.73 11.20 -21.81
N ALA A 42 -11.18 9.96 -21.94
CA ALA A 42 -12.53 9.61 -22.36
C ALA A 42 -13.41 9.16 -21.17
N ALA A 43 -12.99 9.41 -19.92
CA ALA A 43 -13.70 8.93 -18.73
C ALA A 43 -15.20 9.30 -18.73
N ASP A 44 -15.52 10.53 -19.14
CA ASP A 44 -16.90 11.04 -19.20
C ASP A 44 -17.75 10.41 -20.32
N ASN A 45 -17.15 9.63 -21.22
CA ASN A 45 -17.82 9.00 -22.35
C ASN A 45 -18.18 7.52 -22.09
N PHE A 46 -17.91 7.00 -20.89
CA PHE A 46 -18.23 5.62 -20.53
C PHE A 46 -19.49 5.57 -19.66
N ASP A 47 -20.57 5.06 -20.24
CA ASP A 47 -21.78 4.75 -19.48
C ASP A 47 -21.45 3.67 -18.44
N ASP A 48 -21.73 3.97 -17.16
CA ASP A 48 -21.61 3.08 -16.00
C ASP A 48 -20.22 2.50 -15.69
N TRP A 49 -19.14 3.11 -16.21
CA TRP A 49 -17.78 2.68 -15.89
C TRP A 49 -16.86 3.85 -15.65
N GLN A 50 -16.20 3.83 -14.49
CA GLN A 50 -15.24 4.85 -14.11
C GLN A 50 -13.82 4.24 -14.16
N PRO A 51 -12.92 4.75 -15.04
CA PRO A 51 -11.56 4.22 -15.15
C PRO A 51 -10.81 4.17 -13.81
N TRP A 52 -10.97 5.19 -12.97
CA TRP A 52 -10.31 5.27 -11.66
C TRP A 52 -10.80 4.24 -10.62
N ASP A 53 -11.93 3.58 -10.87
CA ASP A 53 -12.46 2.50 -10.04
C ASP A 53 -12.12 1.11 -10.59
N ASP A 54 -11.53 1.01 -11.78
CA ASP A 54 -11.28 -0.27 -12.46
C ASP A 54 -10.01 -0.98 -11.94
N SER A 55 -10.21 -2.17 -11.38
CA SER A 55 -9.12 -2.97 -10.82
C SER A 55 -8.15 -3.51 -11.87
N THR A 56 -8.60 -3.75 -13.10
CA THR A 56 -7.74 -4.24 -14.18
C THR A 56 -6.81 -3.13 -14.63
N LEU A 57 -7.32 -1.90 -14.76
CA LEU A 57 -6.50 -0.72 -15.04
C LEU A 57 -5.48 -0.47 -13.93
N ALA A 58 -5.87 -0.54 -12.65
CA ALA A 58 -4.93 -0.40 -11.53
C ALA A 58 -3.78 -1.42 -11.62
N ARG A 59 -4.11 -2.70 -11.84
CA ARG A 59 -3.11 -3.77 -11.97
C ARG A 59 -2.20 -3.58 -13.19
N LEU A 60 -2.72 -3.06 -14.30
CA LEU A 60 -1.91 -2.72 -15.47
C LEU A 60 -0.92 -1.60 -15.14
N LEU A 61 -1.35 -0.55 -14.43
CA LEU A 61 -0.47 0.54 -14.01
C LEU A 61 0.63 0.05 -13.05
N ASP A 62 0.30 -0.84 -12.12
CA ASP A 62 1.28 -1.45 -11.20
C ASP A 62 2.30 -2.31 -11.95
N GLU A 63 1.86 -3.10 -12.93
CA GLU A 63 2.77 -3.90 -13.75
C GLU A 63 3.64 -3.01 -14.65
N MET A 64 3.06 -1.96 -15.25
CA MET A 64 3.84 -0.96 -16.00
C MET A 64 4.93 -0.33 -15.13
N GLU A 65 4.62 0.07 -13.89
CA GLU A 65 5.59 0.64 -12.95
C GLU A 65 6.69 -0.38 -12.61
N LYS A 66 6.32 -1.62 -12.29
CA LYS A 66 7.28 -2.70 -12.00
C LYS A 66 8.25 -2.93 -13.15
N ARG A 67 7.77 -2.91 -14.39
CA ARG A 67 8.59 -3.11 -15.60
C ARG A 67 9.51 -1.92 -15.89
N MET A 68 9.31 -0.76 -15.27
CA MET A 68 10.20 0.39 -15.41
C MET A 68 11.65 0.09 -14.98
N GLY A 69 11.86 -0.87 -14.07
CA GLY A 69 13.18 -1.30 -13.64
C GLY A 69 14.03 -1.96 -14.73
N ALA A 70 13.43 -2.39 -15.84
CA ALA A 70 14.16 -2.95 -16.99
C ALA A 70 14.89 -1.87 -17.82
N PHE A 71 14.49 -0.60 -17.69
CA PHE A 71 15.11 0.49 -18.43
C PHE A 71 16.25 1.14 -17.65
N LYS A 72 17.31 1.53 -18.36
CA LYS A 72 18.37 2.36 -17.79
C LYS A 72 17.80 3.70 -17.32
N GLU A 73 18.25 4.14 -16.14
CA GLU A 73 17.89 5.45 -15.60
C GLU A 73 18.24 6.56 -16.59
N SER A 74 17.25 7.40 -16.89
CA SER A 74 17.36 8.51 -17.83
C SER A 74 16.24 9.52 -17.58
N VAL A 75 16.38 10.74 -18.11
CA VAL A 75 15.32 11.77 -18.05
C VAL A 75 14.01 11.27 -18.67
N ALA A 76 14.09 10.53 -19.78
CA ALA A 76 12.93 9.93 -20.41
C ALA A 76 12.25 8.92 -19.48
N GLN A 77 13.04 8.12 -18.77
CA GLN A 77 12.54 7.13 -17.83
C GLN A 77 11.84 7.77 -16.63
N LEU A 78 12.43 8.82 -16.06
CA LEU A 78 11.81 9.60 -14.98
C LEU A 78 10.44 10.17 -15.41
N LYS A 79 10.32 10.65 -16.66
CA LYS A 79 9.04 11.13 -17.20
C LYS A 79 7.99 10.02 -17.30
N ARG A 80 8.37 8.80 -17.70
CA ARG A 80 7.47 7.64 -17.76
C ARG A 80 6.99 7.23 -16.37
N CYS A 81 7.91 7.10 -15.41
CA CYS A 81 7.57 6.79 -14.02
C CYS A 81 6.63 7.84 -13.44
N LYS A 82 6.90 9.13 -13.71
CA LYS A 82 6.01 10.22 -13.28
C LYS A 82 4.61 10.08 -13.86
N ALA A 83 4.48 9.82 -15.17
CA ALA A 83 3.17 9.65 -15.81
C ALA A 83 2.38 8.48 -15.20
N ILE A 84 3.02 7.33 -14.97
CA ILE A 84 2.37 6.19 -14.29
C ILE A 84 1.96 6.58 -12.87
N SER A 85 2.84 7.26 -12.13
CA SER A 85 2.56 7.71 -10.77
C SER A 85 1.36 8.66 -10.71
N ASP A 86 1.23 9.57 -11.69
CA ASP A 86 0.12 10.51 -11.76
C ASP A 86 -1.20 9.78 -12.04
N TRP A 87 -1.25 8.84 -13.00
CA TRP A 87 -2.44 7.99 -13.21
C TRP A 87 -2.81 7.16 -11.98
N ARG A 88 -1.83 6.60 -11.27
CA ARG A 88 -2.08 5.83 -10.04
C ARG A 88 -2.66 6.67 -8.91
N LYS A 89 -2.37 7.97 -8.86
CA LYS A 89 -2.96 8.88 -7.86
C LYS A 89 -4.44 9.13 -8.10
N GLU A 90 -4.88 9.04 -9.35
CA GLU A 90 -6.30 9.18 -9.73
C GLU A 90 -7.11 7.95 -9.31
N MET A 91 -6.48 6.78 -9.16
CA MET A 91 -7.16 5.54 -8.78
C MET A 91 -7.73 5.60 -7.37
N THR A 92 -9.04 5.37 -7.25
CA THR A 92 -9.74 5.35 -5.96
C THR A 92 -9.51 4.02 -5.25
N ALA A 93 -9.97 3.95 -4.00
CA ALA A 93 -9.98 2.69 -3.24
C ALA A 93 -10.75 1.55 -3.93
N SER A 94 -11.73 1.84 -4.79
CA SER A 94 -12.54 0.82 -5.47
C SER A 94 -11.72 -0.03 -6.44
N ALA A 95 -10.65 0.54 -7.01
CA ALA A 95 -9.74 -0.18 -7.89
C ALA A 95 -8.78 -1.10 -7.14
N PHE A 96 -8.66 -0.98 -5.82
CA PHE A 96 -7.79 -1.83 -5.01
C PHE A 96 -8.24 -3.31 -5.08
N VAL A 97 -7.26 -4.20 -5.10
CA VAL A 97 -7.45 -5.65 -5.01
C VAL A 97 -6.45 -6.18 -3.98
N PRO A 98 -6.94 -6.76 -2.85
CA PRO A 98 -6.08 -7.47 -1.92
C PRO A 98 -5.22 -8.52 -2.64
N SER A 99 -3.95 -8.56 -2.29
CA SER A 99 -2.95 -9.39 -2.94
C SER A 99 -2.11 -10.20 -1.96
N LEU A 100 -2.08 -9.83 -0.67
CA LEU A 100 -1.26 -10.47 0.34
C LEU A 100 -2.05 -11.53 1.11
N ASP A 101 -1.36 -12.61 1.48
CA ASP A 101 -1.94 -13.66 2.32
C ASP A 101 -2.04 -13.21 3.79
N LEU A 102 -3.22 -12.71 4.13
CA LEU A 102 -3.57 -12.26 5.48
C LEU A 102 -4.35 -13.31 6.27
N VAL A 103 -4.51 -14.54 5.76
CA VAL A 103 -5.40 -15.57 6.35
C VAL A 103 -4.68 -16.86 6.75
N SER A 104 -3.66 -17.31 6.01
CA SER A 104 -3.02 -18.62 6.24
C SER A 104 -2.44 -18.78 7.64
N MET A 105 -2.67 -19.94 8.24
CA MET A 105 -2.15 -20.29 9.57
C MET A 105 -1.15 -21.46 9.47
N PRO A 106 0.11 -21.31 9.94
CA PRO A 106 0.72 -20.07 10.45
C PRO A 106 0.92 -19.03 9.33
N PRO A 107 1.12 -17.74 9.67
CA PRO A 107 1.43 -16.72 8.68
C PRO A 107 2.63 -17.07 7.81
N LYS A 108 2.45 -17.01 6.49
CA LYS A 108 3.51 -17.29 5.51
C LYS A 108 4.25 -16.01 5.16
N THR A 109 5.55 -16.13 4.91
CA THR A 109 6.34 -15.02 4.39
C THR A 109 6.15 -14.92 2.88
N ASP A 110 5.60 -13.80 2.41
CA ASP A 110 5.48 -13.46 1.00
C ASP A 110 6.79 -12.84 0.47
N VAL A 111 7.30 -13.38 -0.64
CA VAL A 111 8.53 -12.93 -1.29
C VAL A 111 8.40 -11.49 -1.82
N ARG A 112 7.19 -11.01 -2.08
CA ARG A 112 6.93 -9.61 -2.51
C ARG A 112 7.09 -8.60 -1.37
N VAL A 113 7.11 -9.08 -0.12
CA VAL A 113 7.10 -8.25 1.10
C VAL A 113 8.24 -8.63 2.04
N VAL A 114 9.35 -9.13 1.49
CA VAL A 114 10.57 -9.43 2.25
C VAL A 114 10.99 -8.17 3.02
N PRO A 115 11.19 -8.26 4.36
CA PRO A 115 11.63 -7.13 5.14
C PRO A 115 12.92 -6.57 4.55
N THR A 116 12.88 -5.29 4.20
CA THR A 116 14.05 -4.53 3.71
C THR A 116 14.92 -4.04 4.86
N SER A 117 14.38 -4.02 6.08
CA SER A 117 15.13 -3.71 7.30
C SER A 117 15.79 -4.96 7.88
N ALA A 118 17.06 -4.81 8.28
CA ALA A 118 17.65 -5.76 9.22
C ALA A 118 16.78 -5.76 10.49
N GLY A 119 16.44 -6.95 10.99
CA GLY A 119 15.72 -7.08 12.26
C GLY A 119 16.48 -6.37 13.39
N CYS A 120 15.76 -5.96 14.43
CA CYS A 120 16.38 -5.25 15.54
C CYS A 120 17.06 -6.25 16.50
N GLY A 121 18.32 -5.99 16.85
CA GLY A 121 19.07 -6.76 17.83
C GLY A 121 18.72 -6.37 19.28
N SER A 122 18.15 -5.18 19.48
CA SER A 122 17.87 -4.64 20.80
C SER A 122 16.52 -3.89 20.90
N PRO A 123 15.92 -3.82 22.12
CA PRO A 123 14.74 -2.97 22.35
C PRO A 123 15.01 -1.47 22.13
N ALA A 124 16.27 -1.02 22.19
CA ALA A 124 16.63 0.38 21.96
C ALA A 124 16.48 0.77 20.47
N GLU A 125 16.84 -0.12 19.55
CA GLU A 125 16.65 0.07 18.11
C GLU A 125 15.16 0.18 17.74
N LEU A 126 14.31 -0.70 18.30
CA LEU A 126 12.86 -0.61 18.10
C LEU A 126 12.27 0.71 18.62
N LYS A 127 12.73 1.18 19.79
CA LYS A 127 12.35 2.49 20.32
C LYS A 127 12.79 3.63 19.41
N ALA A 128 13.96 3.54 18.80
CA ALA A 128 14.46 4.55 17.85
C ALA A 128 13.55 4.63 16.61
N LEU A 129 13.10 3.49 16.07
CA LEU A 129 12.13 3.45 14.97
C LEU A 129 10.78 4.06 15.37
N ALA A 130 10.29 3.76 16.58
CA ALA A 130 9.05 4.34 17.09
C ALA A 130 9.11 5.87 17.26
N LYS A 131 10.32 6.44 17.44
CA LYS A 131 10.52 7.89 17.67
C LYS A 131 9.98 8.75 16.54
N PHE A 132 10.14 8.32 15.28
CA PHE A 132 9.62 9.06 14.12
C PHE A 132 8.08 9.14 14.16
N GLY A 133 7.42 8.02 14.43
CA GLY A 133 5.97 7.99 14.59
C GLY A 133 5.48 8.87 15.74
N ILE A 134 6.20 8.86 16.87
CA ILE A 134 5.91 9.72 18.04
C ILE A 134 6.04 11.21 17.69
N GLN A 135 7.08 11.60 16.97
CA GLN A 135 7.29 12.99 16.55
C GLN A 135 6.16 13.45 15.61
N THR A 136 5.81 12.63 14.63
CA THR A 136 4.70 12.94 13.70
C THR A 136 3.37 13.03 14.45
N TRP A 137 3.11 12.09 15.37
CA TRP A 137 1.92 12.11 16.22
C TRP A 137 1.85 13.37 17.10
N SER A 138 2.97 13.77 17.70
CA SER A 138 3.02 14.96 18.55
C SER A 138 2.72 16.23 17.74
N LYS A 139 3.21 16.32 16.49
CA LYS A 139 2.90 17.43 15.59
C LYS A 139 1.43 17.44 15.21
N LEU A 140 0.88 16.30 14.82
CA LEU A 140 -0.54 16.16 14.49
C LEU A 140 -1.45 16.61 15.65
N ARG A 141 -1.13 16.24 16.89
CA ARG A 141 -1.95 16.59 18.06
C ARG A 141 -2.03 18.11 18.30
N MET A 142 -0.97 18.82 17.97
CA MET A 142 -0.88 20.28 18.11
C MET A 142 -1.39 21.01 16.87
N ASP A 143 -1.69 20.30 15.80
CA ASP A 143 -2.15 20.89 14.55
C ASP A 143 -3.64 21.22 14.64
N THR A 144 -3.98 22.49 14.43
CA THR A 144 -5.35 23.01 14.47
C THR A 144 -5.96 23.16 13.08
N SER A 145 -5.26 22.72 12.04
CA SER A 145 -5.77 22.68 10.66
C SER A 145 -6.98 21.76 10.52
N SER A 146 -7.70 21.89 9.40
CA SER A 146 -8.84 21.04 9.08
C SER A 146 -8.44 19.56 8.97
N GLN A 147 -9.42 18.65 9.11
CA GLN A 147 -9.15 17.21 9.02
C GLN A 147 -8.53 16.81 7.68
N ASP A 148 -8.93 17.45 6.57
CA ASP A 148 -8.37 17.20 5.24
C ASP A 148 -6.90 17.63 5.14
N GLU A 149 -6.55 18.80 5.67
CA GLU A 149 -5.16 19.29 5.72
C GLU A 149 -4.30 18.38 6.61
N GLN A 150 -4.82 17.98 7.78
CA GLN A 150 -4.14 17.02 8.65
C GLN A 150 -3.91 15.68 7.95
N ARG A 151 -4.91 15.17 7.21
CA ARG A 151 -4.77 13.93 6.44
C ARG A 151 -3.67 14.06 5.40
N GLN A 152 -3.67 15.13 4.61
CA GLN A 152 -2.65 15.36 3.58
C GLN A 152 -1.24 15.45 4.17
N LYS A 153 -1.10 16.11 5.33
CA LYS A 153 0.20 16.35 5.97
C LYS A 153 0.74 15.16 6.76
N TYR A 154 -0.13 14.38 7.41
CA TYR A 154 0.30 13.40 8.43
C TYR A 154 -0.01 11.95 8.12
N PHE A 155 -0.95 11.64 7.21
CA PHE A 155 -1.32 10.25 6.95
C PHE A 155 -0.13 9.43 6.41
N GLN A 156 0.52 9.90 5.34
CA GLN A 156 1.64 9.19 4.72
C GLN A 156 2.84 9.05 5.67
N PRO A 157 3.32 10.11 6.37
CA PRO A 157 4.41 9.96 7.32
C PRO A 157 4.10 9.02 8.49
N LEU A 158 2.85 8.99 8.98
CA LEU A 158 2.44 8.04 10.03
C LEU A 158 2.41 6.60 9.52
N LEU A 159 1.89 6.38 8.31
CA LEU A 159 1.81 5.07 7.68
C LEU A 159 3.19 4.48 7.46
N GLU A 160 4.12 5.26 6.89
CA GLU A 160 5.50 4.84 6.66
C GLU A 160 6.25 4.54 7.95
N ALA A 161 6.19 5.45 8.94
CA ALA A 161 6.88 5.24 10.22
C ALA A 161 6.35 4.00 10.94
N THR A 162 5.04 3.77 10.90
CA THR A 162 4.43 2.61 11.56
C THR A 162 4.73 1.32 10.81
N THR A 163 4.73 1.35 9.47
CA THR A 163 5.11 0.21 8.62
C THR A 163 6.56 -0.19 8.89
N LYS A 164 7.50 0.75 8.89
CA LYS A 164 8.92 0.49 9.19
C LYS A 164 9.12 -0.15 10.57
N PHE A 165 8.39 0.30 11.59
CA PHE A 165 8.45 -0.30 12.91
C PHE A 165 7.97 -1.76 12.90
N TYR A 166 6.81 -2.03 12.31
CA TYR A 166 6.25 -3.38 12.27
C TYR A 166 7.04 -4.32 11.35
N GLU A 167 7.60 -3.80 10.27
CA GLU A 167 8.51 -4.54 9.40
C GLU A 167 9.76 -4.97 10.15
N ALA A 168 10.45 -4.05 10.85
CA ALA A 168 11.64 -4.38 11.63
C ALA A 168 11.33 -5.35 12.78
N LEU A 169 10.18 -5.17 13.43
CA LEU A 169 9.72 -6.09 14.46
C LEU A 169 9.41 -7.48 13.89
N ALA A 170 8.76 -7.55 12.73
CA ALA A 170 8.50 -8.80 12.02
C ALA A 170 9.81 -9.46 11.55
N ALA A 171 10.86 -8.69 11.22
CA ALA A 171 12.19 -9.20 10.87
C ALA A 171 13.02 -9.64 12.09
N THR A 172 12.64 -9.25 13.31
CA THR A 172 13.38 -9.57 14.53
C THR A 172 13.24 -11.06 14.86
N SER A 173 14.38 -11.77 14.87
CA SER A 173 14.43 -13.22 15.13
C SER A 173 14.30 -13.56 16.62
N CYS A 174 14.77 -12.66 17.49
CA CYS A 174 14.84 -12.89 18.92
C CYS A 174 13.51 -12.55 19.60
N ARG A 175 12.74 -13.58 19.99
CA ARG A 175 11.46 -13.42 20.72
C ARG A 175 11.62 -12.76 22.10
N ALA A 176 12.83 -12.75 22.66
CA ALA A 176 13.13 -12.09 23.93
C ALA A 176 13.21 -10.56 23.81
N VAL A 177 13.35 -10.02 22.59
CA VAL A 177 13.27 -8.58 22.35
C VAL A 177 11.82 -8.15 22.61
N LYS A 178 11.60 -7.55 23.77
CA LYS A 178 10.31 -6.94 24.10
C LYS A 178 10.03 -5.84 23.08
N PRO A 179 8.78 -5.70 22.59
CA PRO A 179 8.42 -4.73 21.56
C PRO A 179 8.35 -3.31 22.16
N GLY A 180 9.51 -2.78 22.57
CA GLY A 180 9.65 -1.43 23.08
C GLY A 180 9.18 -0.43 22.03
N GLY A 181 8.24 0.46 22.37
CA GLY A 181 7.62 1.37 21.40
C GLY A 181 6.27 0.88 20.85
N ALA A 182 5.85 -0.36 21.10
CA ALA A 182 4.60 -0.89 20.53
C ALA A 182 3.35 -0.15 20.98
N SER A 183 3.27 0.29 22.24
CA SER A 183 2.13 1.09 22.69
C SER A 183 2.07 2.45 21.97
N GLN A 184 3.22 3.02 21.62
CA GLN A 184 3.32 4.24 20.83
C GLN A 184 2.94 4.00 19.36
N CYS A 185 3.45 2.95 18.72
CA CYS A 185 3.05 2.61 17.34
C CYS A 185 1.56 2.22 17.25
N ASN A 186 0.99 1.60 18.28
CA ASN A 186 -0.45 1.35 18.38
C ASN A 186 -1.29 2.65 18.43
N ARG A 187 -0.75 3.72 19.02
CA ARG A 187 -1.41 5.05 18.96
C ARG A 187 -1.38 5.59 17.53
N ASN A 188 -0.29 5.39 16.79
CA ASN A 188 -0.20 5.80 15.40
C ASN A 188 -1.24 5.08 14.53
N LEU A 189 -1.42 3.76 14.71
CA LEU A 189 -2.46 2.99 14.01
C LEU A 189 -3.86 3.58 14.24
N ARG A 190 -4.18 3.94 15.49
CA ARG A 190 -5.45 4.60 15.82
C ARG A 190 -5.59 5.99 15.19
N MET A 191 -4.49 6.70 14.97
CA MET A 191 -4.55 8.00 14.29
C MET A 191 -4.73 7.84 12.78
N LEU A 192 -4.12 6.83 12.16
CA LEU A 192 -4.39 6.51 10.75
C LEU A 192 -5.88 6.29 10.51
N SER A 193 -6.56 5.55 11.40
CA SER A 193 -8.01 5.33 11.31
C SER A 193 -8.87 6.57 11.59
N ARG A 194 -8.29 7.65 12.14
CA ARG A 194 -8.98 8.94 12.37
C ARG A 194 -8.75 9.94 11.26
N LEU A 195 -7.57 9.90 10.64
CA LEU A 195 -7.19 10.83 9.58
C LEU A 195 -7.86 10.51 8.25
N CYS A 196 -8.37 9.30 8.06
CA CYS A 196 -9.01 8.89 6.83
C CYS A 196 -10.36 8.28 7.14
N ASP A 197 -11.40 8.75 6.47
CA ASP A 197 -12.60 7.97 6.25
C ASP A 197 -12.38 7.07 5.01
N GLY A 198 -13.05 5.93 4.94
CA GLY A 198 -12.84 4.98 3.84
C GLY A 198 -13.18 5.53 2.45
N ALA A 199 -13.86 6.68 2.37
CA ALA A 199 -14.21 7.35 1.12
C ALA A 199 -13.05 8.16 0.50
N SER A 200 -12.05 8.57 1.30
CA SER A 200 -10.96 9.46 0.84
C SER A 200 -9.62 8.75 0.63
N ILE A 201 -9.60 7.42 0.71
CA ILE A 201 -8.40 6.62 0.49
C ILE A 201 -8.23 6.29 -1.00
N THR A 202 -6.98 6.28 -1.48
CA THR A 202 -6.64 5.90 -2.86
C THR A 202 -6.24 4.43 -2.93
N SER A 203 -6.26 3.83 -4.12
CA SER A 203 -5.80 2.44 -4.32
C SER A 203 -4.37 2.21 -3.77
N THR A 204 -3.47 3.16 -4.05
CA THR A 204 -2.08 3.11 -3.57
C THR A 204 -1.98 3.10 -2.04
N LYS A 205 -2.81 3.89 -1.35
CA LYS A 205 -2.85 3.90 0.12
C LYS A 205 -3.45 2.60 0.66
N CYS A 206 -4.44 2.01 0.00
CA CYS A 206 -4.94 0.67 0.36
C CYS A 206 -3.84 -0.39 0.28
N ALA A 207 -3.04 -0.41 -0.80
CA ALA A 207 -1.91 -1.33 -0.92
C ALA A 207 -0.86 -1.16 0.19
N GLN A 208 -0.56 0.08 0.56
CA GLN A 208 0.35 0.36 1.69
C GLN A 208 -0.24 -0.07 3.05
N LEU A 209 -1.54 0.13 3.26
CA LEU A 209 -2.23 -0.38 4.46
C LEU A 209 -2.26 -1.91 4.50
N GLU A 210 -2.46 -2.57 3.36
CA GLU A 210 -2.39 -4.04 3.27
C GLU A 210 -1.01 -4.55 3.69
N LYS A 211 0.05 -3.91 3.19
CA LYS A 211 1.44 -4.20 3.59
C LYS A 211 1.67 -3.98 5.09
N LEU A 212 1.12 -2.91 5.66
CA LEU A 212 1.16 -2.68 7.12
C LEU A 212 0.43 -3.80 7.89
N LEU A 213 -0.79 -4.15 7.48
CA LEU A 213 -1.58 -5.23 8.08
C LEU A 213 -0.81 -6.56 8.06
N TYR A 214 -0.14 -6.85 6.95
CA TYR A 214 0.71 -8.03 6.81
C TYR A 214 1.86 -8.05 7.83
N TYR A 215 2.61 -6.95 8.01
CA TYR A 215 3.66 -6.91 9.04
C TYR A 215 3.12 -6.96 10.46
N VAL A 216 2.00 -6.29 10.73
CA VAL A 216 1.31 -6.37 12.04
C VAL A 216 0.95 -7.83 12.33
N ARG A 217 0.44 -8.56 11.34
CA ARG A 217 0.10 -9.98 11.47
C ARG A 217 1.31 -10.85 11.79
N LEU A 218 2.42 -10.67 11.07
CA LEU A 218 3.68 -11.38 11.35
C LEU A 218 4.18 -11.08 12.77
N ALA A 219 4.13 -9.81 13.20
CA ALA A 219 4.52 -9.40 14.54
C ALA A 219 3.60 -9.99 15.63
N MET A 220 2.28 -10.04 15.40
CA MET A 220 1.30 -10.65 16.32
C MET A 220 1.51 -12.16 16.50
N HIS A 221 1.96 -12.84 15.46
CA HIS A 221 2.31 -14.27 15.53
C HIS A 221 3.57 -14.51 16.36
N LYS A 222 4.58 -13.64 16.22
CA LYS A 222 5.85 -13.75 16.96
C LYS A 222 5.76 -13.28 18.41
N HIS A 223 4.92 -12.29 18.71
CA HIS A 223 4.86 -11.63 20.03
C HIS A 223 3.42 -11.61 20.58
N ALA A 224 3.11 -12.54 21.49
CA ALA A 224 1.78 -12.69 22.08
C ALA A 224 1.24 -11.40 22.75
N GLU A 225 2.10 -10.60 23.37
CA GLU A 225 1.71 -9.33 24.02
C GLU A 225 1.11 -8.30 23.05
N LEU A 226 1.46 -8.37 21.76
CA LEU A 226 0.89 -7.51 20.73
C LEU A 226 -0.50 -7.94 20.33
N ARG A 227 -0.77 -9.26 20.32
CA ARG A 227 -2.02 -9.83 19.82
C ARG A 227 -3.24 -9.18 20.47
N ILE A 228 -3.28 -9.18 21.80
CA ILE A 228 -4.42 -8.63 22.58
C ILE A 228 -4.62 -7.15 22.29
N LYS A 229 -3.52 -6.38 22.17
CA LYS A 229 -3.57 -4.92 22.00
C LYS A 229 -3.84 -4.49 20.56
N ALA A 230 -3.50 -5.34 19.58
CA ALA A 230 -3.59 -5.03 18.16
C ALA A 230 -4.95 -5.39 17.54
N ILE A 231 -5.73 -6.33 18.11
CA ILE A 231 -7.01 -6.79 17.52
C ILE A 231 -7.94 -5.61 17.15
N LYS A 232 -8.20 -4.72 18.09
CA LYS A 232 -9.05 -3.54 17.84
C LYS A 232 -8.48 -2.61 16.78
N LEU A 233 -7.15 -2.46 16.75
CA LEU A 233 -6.47 -1.58 15.79
C LEU A 233 -6.52 -2.17 14.38
N VAL A 234 -6.32 -3.48 14.24
CA VAL A 234 -6.49 -4.19 12.97
C VAL A 234 -7.91 -4.00 12.45
N TYR A 235 -8.92 -4.16 13.31
CA TYR A 235 -10.31 -3.94 12.94
C TYR A 235 -10.56 -2.50 12.46
N ASP A 236 -10.03 -1.49 13.17
CA ASP A 236 -10.17 -0.08 12.79
C ASP A 236 -9.44 0.23 11.46
N LEU A 237 -8.31 -0.41 11.18
CA LEU A 237 -7.60 -0.28 9.89
C LEU A 237 -8.34 -0.96 8.74
N LEU A 238 -8.92 -2.14 8.97
CA LEU A 238 -9.72 -2.85 7.96
C LEU A 238 -10.94 -2.03 7.53
N LYS A 239 -11.48 -1.19 8.41
CA LYS A 239 -12.57 -0.27 8.09
C LYS A 239 -12.18 0.86 7.14
N LEU A 240 -10.89 1.14 6.96
CA LEU A 240 -10.42 2.12 5.99
C LEU A 240 -10.59 1.63 4.55
N PHE A 241 -10.65 0.32 4.33
CA PHE A 241 -10.89 -0.25 3.01
C PHE A 241 -12.38 -0.18 2.66
N PRO A 242 -12.73 0.03 1.38
CA PRO A 242 -14.09 -0.14 0.90
C PRO A 242 -14.64 -1.51 1.33
N PRO A 243 -15.91 -1.61 1.76
CA PRO A 243 -16.47 -2.87 2.25
C PRO A 243 -16.29 -4.04 1.28
N SER A 244 -16.43 -3.80 -0.03
CA SER A 244 -16.27 -4.82 -1.07
C SER A 244 -14.81 -5.19 -1.40
N LYS A 245 -13.84 -4.37 -0.95
CA LYS A 245 -12.40 -4.54 -1.21
C LYS A 245 -11.59 -4.79 0.06
N ARG A 246 -12.26 -4.94 1.21
CA ARG A 246 -11.62 -5.19 2.48
C ARG A 246 -10.95 -6.56 2.46
N PRO A 247 -9.65 -6.66 2.78
CA PRO A 247 -8.99 -7.95 2.86
C PRO A 247 -9.54 -8.76 4.04
N ASP A 248 -9.62 -10.08 3.87
CA ASP A 248 -9.81 -10.99 4.99
C ASP A 248 -8.59 -10.97 5.90
N PHE A 249 -8.80 -11.19 7.20
CA PHE A 249 -7.72 -11.18 8.18
C PHE A 249 -7.87 -12.32 9.19
N GLY A 250 -6.95 -13.29 9.11
CA GLY A 250 -6.81 -14.38 10.07
C GLY A 250 -5.94 -13.95 11.25
N TYR A 251 -6.54 -13.80 12.43
CA TYR A 251 -5.83 -13.48 13.66
C TYR A 251 -4.97 -14.67 14.10
N PRO A 252 -3.63 -14.53 14.12
CA PRO A 252 -2.73 -15.60 14.52
C PRO A 252 -2.82 -15.92 16.01
#